data_AF-A0A2P8QTH7-F1
#
_entry.id   AF-A0A2P8QTH7-F1
#
_cell.length_a   1.000
_cell.length_b   1.000
_cell.length_c   1.000
_cell.angle_alpha   90.00
_cell.angle_beta   90.00
_cell.angle_gamma   90.00
#
_symmetry.space_group_name_H-M   'P 1'
#
loop_
_entity.id
_entity.type
_entity.pdbx_description
1 polymer ?
#
loop_
_entity_poly.entity_id
_entity_poly.type
_entity_poly.pdbx_seq_one_letter_code
_entity_poly.pdbx_strand_id
1 'polypeptide(L)' 'MIPFVDLKAQYLSIKDEIDAAVFKALESTQFVLGSEVVALEEEFAHYCNADSGIAVNTGT' A
#
# COMPACT_ATOMS: atom_id res chain seq x y z
N MET A 1 -8.29 -26.90 -8.83
CA MET A 1 -7.48 -26.07 -9.76
C MET A 1 -6.43 -25.36 -8.93
N ILE A 2 -5.14 -25.43 -9.29
CA ILE A 2 -4.07 -24.72 -8.58
C ILE A 2 -3.87 -23.37 -9.28
N PRO A 3 -4.01 -22.23 -8.58
CA PRO A 3 -3.80 -20.91 -9.16
C PRO A 3 -2.31 -20.68 -9.45
N PHE A 4 -2.00 -19.97 -10.55
CA PHE A 4 -0.62 -19.58 -10.89
C PHE A 4 -0.03 -18.58 -9.87
N VAL A 5 -0.87 -17.68 -9.34
CA VAL A 5 -0.56 -16.80 -8.21
C VAL A 5 -1.77 -16.81 -7.26
N ASP A 6 -1.55 -17.17 -6.00
CA ASP A 6 -2.61 -17.24 -4.99
C ASP A 6 -2.67 -15.96 -4.14
N LEU A 7 -3.25 -14.91 -4.72
CA LEU A 7 -3.45 -13.63 -4.00
C LEU A 7 -4.41 -13.77 -2.81
N LYS A 8 -5.29 -14.78 -2.82
CA LYS A 8 -6.20 -15.03 -1.70
C LYS A 8 -5.42 -15.51 -0.49
N ALA A 9 -4.51 -16.48 -0.67
CA ALA A 9 -3.65 -16.94 0.41
C ALA A 9 -2.76 -15.80 0.96
N GLN A 10 -2.19 -14.98 0.07
CA GLN A 10 -1.41 -13.80 0.49
C GLN A 10 -2.25 -12.83 1.31
N TYR A 11 -3.42 -12.41 0.81
CA TYR A 11 -4.31 -11.50 1.55
C TYR A 11 -4.68 -12.06 2.92
N LEU A 12 -5.01 -13.36 3.01
CA LEU A 12 -5.36 -14.00 4.28
C LEU A 12 -4.19 -13.99 5.29
N SER A 13 -2.93 -14.02 4.83
CA SER A 13 -1.76 -13.94 5.71
C SER A 13 -1.52 -12.56 6.33
N ILE A 14 -2.05 -11.48 5.74
CA ILE A 14 -1.87 -10.09 6.21
C ILE A 14 -3.21 -9.38 6.42
N LYS A 15 -4.30 -10.15 6.56
CA LYS A 15 -5.67 -9.63 6.52
C LYS A 15 -5.92 -8.57 7.60
N ASP A 16 -5.49 -8.84 8.82
CA ASP A 16 -5.76 -7.96 9.96
C ASP A 16 -5.07 -6.59 9.79
N GLU A 17 -3.86 -6.57 9.21
CA GLU A 17 -3.11 -5.35 8.91
C GLU A 17 -3.77 -4.54 7.80
N ILE A 18 -4.19 -5.20 6.73
CA ILE A 18 -4.89 -4.56 5.60
C ILE A 18 -6.24 -4.00 6.05
N ASP A 19 -7.04 -4.78 6.78
CA ASP A 19 -8.34 -4.35 7.25
C ASP A 19 -8.20 -3.10 8.15
N ALA A 20 -7.23 -3.08 9.07
CA ALA A 20 -6.96 -1.93 9.91
C ALA A 20 -6.55 -0.67 9.12
N ALA A 21 -5.68 -0.81 8.11
CA ALA A 21 -5.28 0.30 7.25
C ALA A 21 -6.45 0.85 6.42
N VAL A 22 -7.29 -0.02 5.87
CA VAL A 22 -8.50 0.36 5.12
C VAL A 22 -9.47 1.12 6.02
N PHE A 23 -9.74 0.65 7.24
CA PHE A 23 -10.62 1.37 8.17
C PHE A 23 -10.08 2.75 8.52
N LYS A 24 -8.78 2.90 8.80
CA LYS A 24 -8.17 4.21 9.04
C LYS A 24 -8.34 5.17 7.86
N ALA A 25 -8.15 4.69 6.63
CA ALA A 25 -8.35 5.50 5.44
C ALA A 25 -9.82 5.98 5.32
N LEU A 26 -10.78 5.09 5.55
CA LEU A 26 -12.22 5.41 5.56
C LEU A 26 -12.59 6.41 6.66
N GLU A 27 -12.08 6.22 7.87
CA GLU A 27 -12.31 7.13 9.01
C GLU A 27 -11.73 8.52 8.77
N SER A 28 -10.56 8.61 8.14
CA SER A 28 -9.90 9.88 7.85
C SER A 28 -10.56 10.67 6.73
N THR A 29 -11.26 10.00 5.81
CA THR A 29 -11.79 10.54 4.54
C THR A 29 -10.73 11.14 3.60
N GLN A 30 -9.44 10.93 3.87
CA GLN A 30 -8.32 11.43 3.06
C GLN A 30 -8.02 10.50 1.88
N PHE A 31 -8.93 10.44 0.91
CA PHE A 31 -8.82 9.49 -0.21
C PHE A 31 -7.80 9.89 -1.28
N VAL A 32 -7.31 11.13 -1.27
CA VAL A 32 -6.38 11.66 -2.27
C VAL A 32 -5.27 12.40 -1.55
N LEU A 33 -4.02 12.03 -1.84
CA LEU A 33 -2.81 12.64 -1.26
C LEU A 33 -2.83 12.70 0.28
N GLY A 34 -3.33 11.64 0.93
CA GLY A 34 -3.36 11.50 2.39
C GLY A 34 -2.01 11.10 2.99
N SER A 35 -1.94 11.04 4.33
CA SER A 35 -0.71 10.73 5.06
C SER A 35 -0.06 9.40 4.66
N GLU A 36 -0.86 8.38 4.37
CA GLU A 36 -0.36 7.06 3.96
C GLU A 36 0.39 7.10 2.62
N VAL A 37 0.08 8.05 1.73
CA VAL A 37 0.81 8.22 0.46
C VAL A 37 2.20 8.78 0.73
N VAL A 38 2.31 9.77 1.62
CA VAL A 38 3.60 10.37 2.01
C VAL A 38 4.47 9.35 2.72
N ALA A 39 3.90 8.57 3.63
CA ALA A 39 4.62 7.49 4.31
C ALA A 39 5.16 6.46 3.31
N LEU A 40 4.34 6.02 2.35
CA LEU A 40 4.78 5.10 1.30
C LEU A 40 5.92 5.68 0.46
N GLU A 41 5.85 6.96 0.09
CA GLU A 41 6.90 7.63 -0.67
C GLU A 41 8.25 7.61 0.05
N GLU A 42 8.26 7.92 1.36
CA GLU A 42 9.45 7.90 2.21
C GLU A 42 10.00 6.47 2.39
N GLU A 43 9.12 5.52 2.74
CA GLU A 43 9.48 4.12 2.96
C GLU A 43 10.02 3.47 1.68
N PHE A 44 9.39 3.74 0.53
CA PHE A 44 9.79 3.16 -0.74
C PHE A 44 11.08 3.78 -1.27
N ALA A 45 11.29 5.09 -1.08
CA ALA A 45 12.57 5.74 -1.36
C ALA A 45 13.69 5.09 -0.56
N HIS A 46 13.47 4.89 0.75
CA HIS A 46 14.43 4.21 1.62
C HIS A 46 14.71 2.78 1.17
N TYR A 47 13.66 2.00 0.87
CA TYR A 47 13.78 0.63 0.36
C TYR A 47 14.62 0.56 -0.92
N CYS A 48 14.47 1.54 -1.81
CA CYS A 48 15.22 1.61 -3.07
C CYS A 48 16.62 2.22 -2.94
N ASN A 49 17.03 2.67 -1.74
CA ASN A 49 18.23 3.49 -1.52
C ASN A 49 18.25 4.75 -2.40
N ALA A 50 17.10 5.40 -2.57
CA ALA A 50 16.95 6.65 -3.31
C ALA A 50 16.70 7.83 -2.35
N ASP A 51 17.06 9.04 -2.80
CA ASP A 51 16.84 10.27 -2.02
C ASP A 51 15.35 10.66 -1.94
N SER A 52 14.52 10.19 -2.88
CA SER A 52 13.11 10.57 -2.98
C SER A 52 12.30 9.50 -3.71
N GLY A 53 11.01 9.41 -3.36
CA GLY A 53 10.00 8.58 -4.02
C GLY A 53 8.78 9.44 -4.32
N ILE A 54 8.14 9.23 -5.48
CA ILE A 54 6.93 9.97 -5.88
C ILE A 54 5.90 8.96 -6.37
N ALA A 55 4.76 8.89 -5.68
CA ALA A 55 3.68 7.99 -6.03
C ALA A 55 2.91 8.52 -7.24
N VAL A 56 2.70 7.64 -8.23
CA VAL A 56 1.91 7.93 -9.43
C VAL A 56 0.88 6.83 -9.63
N ASN A 57 -0.16 7.11 -10.42
CA ASN A 57 -1.25 6.18 -10.68
C ASN A 57 -0.76 4.87 -11.34
N THR A 58 0.15 4.97 -12.31
CA THR A 58 0.67 3.81 -13.07
C THR A 58 2.11 4.07 -13.54
N GLY A 59 2.81 3.02 -13.96
CA GLY A 59 4.16 3.12 -14.52
C GLY A 59 4.26 3.37 -16.03
N THR A 60 3.16 3.64 -16.74
CA THR A 60 3.14 4.04 -18.17
C THR A 60 3.11 5.55 -18.30
#